data_AF-A0A4U6W9J2-F1
#
_entry.id   AF-A0A4U6W9J2-F1
#
_cell.length_a   1.000
_cell.length_b   1.000
_cell.length_c   1.000
_cell.angle_alpha   90.00
_cell.angle_beta   90.00
_cell.angle_gamma   90.00
#
_symmetry.space_group_name_H-M   'P 1'
#
loop_
_entity.id
_entity.type
_entity.pdbx_description
1 polymer ?
#
loop_
_entity_poly.entity_id
_entity_poly.type
_entity_poly.pdbx_seq_one_letter_code
_entity_poly.pdbx_strand_id
1 'polypeptide(L)'
;MDLYLLFHTVLMHISAAIVILIYIPLSIPVKLFVWAFVKPLRKEDLRGKVVLITGASSGIGEELAYQYAKKGTCLSLVARRKHALEGVAGRPGTRRAGLNHLVANAGAWSICFFDEITNITASTKMMDVNFWGSVYPTYYALPHLKASKGKLIVSSSIAATAPTSRLSLYNATKAAQLRFYETLRSELGSEVGVTTLTAGFVESEMTKGKAIQRDGEVAVDEEARDVQIGVFPVARVQKLCKAALNGIRRGDCPTRYTTPKKGSPPLSQRMLDTTGAKRFYPPSLRHHPGIKMETTGDHEEDAASNV
;
A
#
# COMPACT_ATOMS: atom_id res chain seq x y z
N MET A 1 -37.80 -45.74 -9.83
CA MET A 1 -36.76 -44.69 -9.93
C MET A 1 -37.27 -43.35 -9.39
N ASP A 2 -38.54 -43.01 -9.64
CA ASP A 2 -39.13 -41.72 -9.29
C ASP A 2 -39.28 -41.44 -7.79
N LEU A 3 -39.57 -42.46 -6.97
CA LEU A 3 -39.68 -42.27 -5.52
C LEU A 3 -38.34 -41.88 -4.88
N TYR A 4 -37.23 -42.40 -5.41
CA TYR A 4 -35.89 -42.09 -4.93
C TYR A 4 -35.46 -40.67 -5.32
N LEU A 5 -35.78 -40.24 -6.54
CA LEU A 5 -35.58 -38.87 -7.01
C LEU A 5 -36.42 -37.87 -6.21
N LEU A 6 -37.68 -38.19 -5.93
CA LEU A 6 -38.56 -37.35 -5.11
C LEU A 6 -38.03 -37.20 -3.67
N PHE A 7 -37.62 -38.31 -3.05
CA PHE A 7 -37.07 -38.30 -1.69
C PHE A 7 -35.79 -37.48 -1.59
N HIS A 8 -34.86 -37.64 -2.54
CA HIS A 8 -33.63 -36.83 -2.61
C HIS A 8 -33.93 -35.34 -2.80
N THR A 9 -34.90 -35.01 -3.66
CA THR A 9 -35.26 -33.61 -3.92
C THR A 9 -35.83 -32.98 -2.65
N VAL A 10 -36.76 -33.65 -1.96
CA VAL A 10 -37.35 -33.16 -0.71
C VAL A 10 -36.28 -33.02 0.39
N LEU A 11 -35.40 -34.00 0.54
CA LEU A 11 -34.30 -33.95 1.52
C LEU A 11 -33.32 -32.80 1.25
N MET A 12 -33.01 -32.51 -0.01
CA MET A 12 -32.16 -31.38 -0.41
C MET A 12 -32.81 -30.04 -0.08
N HIS A 13 -34.13 -29.89 -0.29
CA HIS A 13 -34.83 -28.65 0.04
C HIS A 13 -34.98 -28.44 1.55
N ILE A 14 -35.24 -29.51 2.31
CA ILE A 14 -35.32 -29.45 3.78
C ILE A 14 -33.96 -29.07 4.37
N SER A 15 -32.88 -29.70 3.90
CA SER A 15 -31.52 -29.37 4.36
C SER A 15 -31.11 -27.93 3.99
N ALA A 16 -31.43 -27.46 2.78
CA ALA A 16 -31.22 -26.07 2.40
C ALA A 16 -32.02 -25.09 3.27
N ALA A 17 -33.29 -25.40 3.57
CA ALA A 17 -34.14 -24.59 4.45
C ALA A 17 -33.58 -24.51 5.88
N ILE A 18 -33.07 -25.61 6.43
CA ILE A 18 -32.41 -25.63 7.75
C ILE A 18 -31.15 -24.75 7.76
N VAL A 19 -30.33 -24.81 6.70
CA VAL A 19 -29.14 -23.95 6.59
C VAL A 19 -29.53 -22.47 6.55
N ILE A 20 -30.57 -22.12 5.78
CA ILE A 20 -31.00 -20.73 5.60
C ILE A 20 -31.71 -20.19 6.84
N LEU A 21 -32.62 -20.96 7.44
CA LEU A 21 -33.48 -20.51 8.53
C LEU A 21 -32.84 -20.63 9.92
N ILE A 22 -31.81 -21.48 10.07
CA ILE A 22 -31.19 -21.75 11.37
C ILE A 22 -29.71 -21.34 11.36
N TYR A 23 -28.91 -21.89 10.44
CA TYR A 23 -27.46 -21.66 10.47
C TYR A 23 -27.05 -20.24 10.09
N ILE A 24 -27.68 -19.63 9.08
CA ILE A 24 -27.39 -18.23 8.70
C ILE A 24 -27.74 -17.25 9.82
N PRO A 25 -28.97 -17.21 10.38
CA PRO A 25 -29.32 -16.27 11.45
C PRO A 25 -28.58 -16.53 12.77
N LEU A 26 -28.10 -17.75 13.01
CA LEU A 26 -27.24 -18.04 14.18
C LEU A 26 -25.77 -17.66 13.95
N SER A 27 -25.24 -17.87 12.74
CA SER A 27 -23.83 -17.61 12.42
C SER A 27 -23.53 -16.15 12.13
N ILE A 28 -24.48 -15.38 11.60
CA ILE A 28 -24.31 -13.94 11.32
C ILE A 28 -24.01 -13.14 12.59
N PRO A 29 -24.77 -13.24 13.70
CA PRO A 29 -24.49 -12.51 14.94
C PRO A 29 -23.12 -12.87 15.53
N VAL A 30 -22.75 -14.16 15.51
CA VAL A 30 -21.46 -14.62 16.03
C VAL A 30 -20.30 -14.09 15.16
N LYS A 31 -20.43 -14.17 13.84
CA LYS A 31 -19.42 -13.62 12.91
C LYS A 31 -19.34 -12.10 13.03
N LEU A 32 -20.46 -11.40 13.18
CA LEU A 32 -20.53 -9.96 13.42
C LEU A 32 -19.89 -9.60 14.76
N PHE A 33 -20.15 -10.36 15.83
CA PHE A 33 -19.55 -10.16 17.14
C PHE A 33 -18.03 -10.37 17.11
N VAL A 34 -17.55 -11.48 16.54
CA VAL A 34 -16.11 -11.75 16.38
C VAL A 34 -15.46 -10.68 15.49
N TRP A 35 -16.14 -10.25 14.42
CA TRP A 35 -15.66 -9.20 13.53
C TRP A 35 -15.64 -7.82 14.20
N ALA A 36 -16.64 -7.48 15.01
CA ALA A 36 -16.81 -6.17 15.64
C ALA A 36 -15.97 -6.01 16.92
N PHE A 37 -15.79 -7.08 17.70
CA PHE A 37 -15.15 -6.99 19.02
C PHE A 37 -13.77 -7.65 19.08
N VAL A 38 -13.53 -8.74 18.34
CA VAL A 38 -12.27 -9.50 18.46
C VAL A 38 -11.24 -9.12 17.39
N LYS A 39 -11.66 -9.01 16.12
CA LYS A 39 -10.75 -8.64 15.01
C LYS A 39 -10.08 -7.26 15.14
N PRO A 40 -10.71 -6.20 15.72
CA PRO A 40 -10.04 -4.90 15.89
C PRO A 40 -8.91 -4.93 16.93
N LEU A 41 -8.97 -5.88 17.87
CA LEU A 41 -8.01 -5.99 18.97
C LEU A 41 -6.78 -6.86 18.63
N ARG A 42 -6.87 -7.75 17.62
CA ARG A 42 -5.73 -8.57 17.18
C ARG A 42 -4.73 -7.73 16.37
N LYS A 43 -3.64 -7.35 17.02
CA LYS A 43 -2.42 -6.86 16.35
C LYS A 43 -1.47 -8.01 16.12
N GLU A 44 -0.92 -8.09 14.92
CA GLU A 44 0.16 -9.00 14.60
C GLU A 44 1.41 -8.66 15.43
N ASP A 45 2.02 -9.69 16.03
CA ASP A 45 3.37 -9.63 16.55
C ASP A 45 4.37 -9.86 15.41
N LEU A 46 5.41 -9.02 15.38
CA LEU A 46 6.46 -9.02 14.38
C LEU A 46 7.77 -9.59 14.90
N ARG A 47 7.89 -9.84 16.21
CA ARG A 47 9.12 -10.33 16.82
C ARG A 47 9.53 -11.67 16.21
N GLY A 48 10.77 -11.75 15.75
CA GLY A 48 11.35 -12.95 15.14
C GLY A 48 10.84 -13.30 13.74
N LYS A 49 9.99 -12.46 13.12
CA LYS A 49 9.55 -12.65 11.74
C LYS A 49 10.64 -12.25 10.75
N VAL A 50 10.74 -12.99 9.65
CA VAL A 50 11.65 -12.68 8.54
C VAL A 50 10.97 -11.74 7.55
N VAL A 51 11.59 -10.60 7.28
CA VAL A 51 11.08 -9.55 6.39
C VAL A 51 12.12 -9.26 5.31
N LEU A 52 11.74 -9.38 4.04
CA LEU A 52 12.55 -9.01 2.89
C LEU A 52 12.12 -7.63 2.38
N ILE A 53 13.04 -6.68 2.28
CA ILE A 53 12.74 -5.31 1.83
C ILE A 53 13.58 -4.97 0.59
N THR A 54 12.91 -4.62 -0.51
CA THR A 54 13.55 -4.12 -1.73
C THR A 54 13.64 -2.60 -1.74
N GLY A 55 14.71 -2.05 -2.32
CA GLY A 55 14.95 -0.61 -2.30
C GLY A 55 15.23 -0.07 -0.89
N ALA A 56 15.87 -0.87 -0.03
CA ALA A 56 16.08 -0.56 1.38
C ALA A 56 17.15 0.51 1.66
N SER A 57 17.90 0.94 0.65
CA SER A 57 19.05 1.85 0.80
C SER A 57 18.71 3.33 1.07
N SER A 58 17.45 3.75 0.90
CA SER A 58 17.06 5.16 1.12
C SER A 58 15.54 5.34 1.22
N GLY A 59 15.09 6.41 1.87
CA GLY A 59 13.70 6.88 1.80
C GLY A 59 12.73 5.92 2.50
N ILE A 60 11.60 5.59 1.84
CA ILE A 60 10.54 4.73 2.44
C ILE A 60 11.09 3.34 2.79
N GLY A 61 11.93 2.75 1.95
CA GLY A 61 12.47 1.40 2.18
C GLY A 61 13.41 1.34 3.38
N GLU A 62 14.26 2.36 3.52
CA GLU A 62 15.17 2.52 4.67
C GLU A 62 14.40 2.72 5.97
N GLU A 63 13.45 3.66 5.99
CA GLU A 63 12.67 3.92 7.19
C GLU A 63 11.80 2.72 7.59
N LEU A 64 11.22 2.01 6.62
CA LEU A 64 10.53 0.74 6.90
C LEU A 64 11.48 -0.28 7.50
N ALA A 65 12.72 -0.39 7.02
CA ALA A 65 13.73 -1.26 7.63
C ALA A 65 13.97 -0.91 9.11
N TYR A 66 14.17 0.37 9.44
CA TYR A 66 14.33 0.80 10.84
C TYR A 66 13.09 0.50 11.69
N GLN A 67 11.89 0.74 11.18
CA GLN A 67 10.64 0.48 11.90
C GLN A 67 10.43 -1.02 12.15
N TYR A 68 10.72 -1.87 11.16
CA TYR A 68 10.67 -3.32 11.31
C TYR A 68 11.75 -3.83 12.28
N ALA A 69 12.98 -3.29 12.22
CA ALA A 69 14.06 -3.64 13.14
C ALA A 69 13.70 -3.32 14.59
N LYS A 70 13.11 -2.14 14.85
CA LYS A 70 12.58 -1.74 16.18
C LYS A 70 11.50 -2.67 16.73
N LYS A 71 10.91 -3.53 15.89
CA LYS A 71 9.93 -4.56 16.30
C LYS A 71 10.55 -5.96 16.47
N GLY A 72 11.88 -6.07 16.42
CA GLY A 72 12.62 -7.31 16.64
C GLY A 72 12.47 -8.32 15.49
N THR A 73 12.32 -7.83 14.26
CA THR A 73 12.25 -8.68 13.06
C THR A 73 13.64 -9.03 12.55
N CYS A 74 13.75 -10.13 11.81
CA CYS A 74 14.94 -10.50 11.05
C CYS A 74 14.82 -9.91 9.64
N LEU A 75 15.72 -9.00 9.29
CA LEU A 75 15.66 -8.28 8.01
C LEU A 75 16.61 -8.89 6.97
N SER A 76 16.12 -9.04 5.75
CA SER A 76 16.92 -9.18 4.54
C SER A 76 16.69 -7.94 3.69
N LEU A 77 17.77 -7.19 3.42
CA LEU A 77 17.69 -5.89 2.74
C LEU A 77 18.29 -6.02 1.35
N VAL A 78 17.55 -5.58 0.33
CA VAL A 78 17.96 -5.64 -1.07
C VAL A 78 17.99 -4.24 -1.64
N ALA A 79 19.15 -3.84 -2.15
CA ALA A 79 19.32 -2.58 -2.88
C ALA A 79 20.48 -2.71 -3.88
N ARG A 80 20.46 -1.86 -4.93
CA ARG A 80 21.55 -1.79 -5.92
C ARG A 80 22.81 -1.10 -5.41
N ARG A 81 22.69 -0.28 -4.36
CA ARG A 81 23.78 0.55 -3.82
C ARG A 81 24.36 -0.07 -2.56
N LYS A 82 25.50 -0.74 -2.69
CA LYS A 82 26.20 -1.42 -1.57
C LYS A 82 26.50 -0.47 -0.40
N HIS A 83 27.16 0.66 -0.66
CA HIS A 83 27.58 1.61 0.38
C HIS A 83 26.39 2.18 1.19
N ALA A 84 25.28 2.49 0.52
CA ALA A 84 24.06 2.96 1.19
C ALA A 84 23.33 1.83 1.96
N LEU A 85 23.47 0.59 1.50
CA LEU A 85 22.89 -0.57 2.19
C LEU A 85 23.67 -0.93 3.47
N GLU A 86 25.00 -0.78 3.46
CA GLU A 86 25.86 -1.01 4.62
C GLU A 86 25.51 -0.09 5.80
N GLY A 87 25.14 1.17 5.53
CA GLY A 87 24.65 2.09 6.56
C GLY A 87 23.32 1.68 7.21
N VAL A 88 22.50 0.88 6.53
CA VAL A 88 21.18 0.41 7.02
C VAL A 88 21.26 -1.01 7.59
N ALA A 89 22.28 -1.78 7.23
CA ALA A 89 22.47 -3.16 7.66
C ALA A 89 22.91 -3.24 9.13
N GLY A 90 21.98 -3.59 10.03
CA GLY A 90 22.27 -3.92 11.43
C GLY A 90 22.85 -5.33 11.62
N ARG A 91 23.22 -5.68 12.86
CA ARG A 91 23.72 -7.03 13.21
C ARG A 91 22.74 -8.13 12.77
N PRO A 92 23.19 -9.21 12.11
CA PRO A 92 22.31 -10.29 11.67
C PRO A 92 21.66 -10.99 12.87
N GLY A 93 20.33 -11.04 12.88
CA GLY A 93 19.56 -11.83 13.84
C GLY A 93 19.67 -13.33 13.55
N THR A 94 19.49 -14.15 14.59
CA THR A 94 19.50 -15.62 14.50
C THR A 94 18.45 -16.12 13.50
N ARG A 95 18.88 -16.96 12.54
CA ARG A 95 18.06 -17.48 11.43
C ARG A 95 16.82 -18.23 11.97
N ARG A 96 15.63 -17.79 11.58
CA ARG A 96 14.40 -18.59 11.62
C ARG A 96 13.96 -18.90 10.20
N ALA A 97 13.47 -20.11 9.98
CA ALA A 97 13.07 -20.58 8.65
C ALA A 97 11.70 -20.01 8.25
N GLY A 98 11.65 -19.41 7.05
CA GLY A 98 10.41 -18.98 6.38
C GLY A 98 10.24 -17.46 6.28
N LEU A 99 10.09 -16.95 5.05
CA LEU A 99 9.79 -15.54 4.78
C LEU A 99 8.36 -15.22 5.25
N ASN A 100 8.20 -14.23 6.13
CA ASN A 100 6.89 -13.80 6.59
C ASN A 100 6.38 -12.59 5.80
N HIS A 101 7.21 -11.59 5.57
CA HIS A 101 6.79 -10.36 4.89
C HIS A 101 7.72 -10.05 3.72
N LEU A 102 7.14 -9.72 2.57
CA LEU A 102 7.87 -9.11 1.44
C LEU A 102 7.44 -7.65 1.30
N VAL A 103 8.39 -6.72 1.31
CA VAL A 103 8.18 -5.30 1.02
C VAL A 103 8.76 -4.99 -0.37
N ALA A 104 7.88 -4.91 -1.36
CA ALA A 104 8.17 -4.50 -2.73
C ALA A 104 8.13 -2.96 -2.82
N ASN A 105 9.27 -2.32 -2.57
CA ASN A 105 9.37 -0.86 -2.47
C ASN A 105 10.29 -0.22 -3.52
N ALA A 106 11.18 -0.99 -4.16
CA ALA A 106 12.07 -0.43 -5.19
C ALA A 106 11.29 0.37 -6.25
N GLY A 107 11.82 1.54 -6.58
CA GLY A 107 11.19 2.45 -7.54
C GLY A 107 12.20 3.39 -8.18
N ALA A 108 11.91 3.76 -9.42
CA ALA A 108 12.58 4.77 -10.21
C ALA A 108 11.52 5.70 -10.83
N TRP A 109 11.91 6.94 -11.09
CA TRP A 109 11.02 7.98 -11.59
C TRP A 109 11.80 8.90 -12.54
N SER A 110 11.06 9.60 -13.40
CA SER A 110 11.58 10.64 -14.29
C SER A 110 10.55 11.76 -14.34
N ILE A 111 11.03 13.00 -14.39
CA ILE A 111 10.21 14.17 -14.70
C ILE A 111 10.63 14.70 -16.07
N CYS A 112 9.72 14.66 -17.03
CA CYS A 112 9.85 15.42 -18.27
C CYS A 112 8.49 15.48 -18.96
N PHE A 113 8.28 16.45 -19.84
CA PHE A 113 7.18 16.31 -20.79
C PHE A 113 7.47 15.16 -21.76
N PHE A 114 6.41 14.63 -22.37
CA PHE A 114 6.56 13.47 -23.24
C PHE A 114 7.31 13.80 -24.54
N ASP A 115 7.11 15.01 -25.07
CA ASP A 115 7.80 15.57 -26.23
C ASP A 115 9.27 15.94 -25.96
N GLU A 116 9.67 16.08 -24.69
CA GLU A 116 11.06 16.32 -24.27
C GLU A 116 11.90 15.05 -24.12
N ILE A 117 11.30 13.86 -24.30
CA ILE A 117 12.01 12.59 -24.15
C ILE A 117 12.90 12.38 -25.38
N THR A 118 14.22 12.44 -25.18
CA THR A 118 15.20 12.20 -26.25
C THR A 118 15.47 10.71 -26.47
N ASN A 119 15.33 9.88 -25.43
CA ASN A 119 15.50 8.43 -25.52
C ASN A 119 14.31 7.68 -24.89
N ILE A 120 13.34 7.29 -25.72
CA ILE A 120 12.15 6.55 -25.25
C ILE A 120 12.52 5.20 -24.60
N THR A 121 13.58 4.54 -25.08
CA THR A 121 14.00 3.23 -24.57
C THR A 121 14.54 3.30 -23.15
N ALA A 122 15.01 4.46 -22.68
CA ALA A 122 15.40 4.64 -21.28
C ALA A 122 14.24 4.35 -20.31
N SER A 123 13.00 4.48 -20.77
CA SER A 123 11.79 4.23 -19.98
C SER A 123 11.52 2.76 -19.73
N THR A 124 12.10 1.83 -20.50
CA THR A 124 12.00 0.39 -20.23
C THR A 124 12.60 0.07 -18.88
N LYS A 125 13.75 0.67 -18.54
CA LYS A 125 14.40 0.55 -17.22
C LYS A 125 13.46 0.98 -16.09
N MET A 126 12.60 1.98 -16.31
CA MET A 126 11.62 2.41 -15.31
C MET A 126 10.54 1.35 -15.09
N MET A 127 10.02 0.77 -16.17
CA MET A 127 9.08 -0.36 -16.08
C MET A 127 9.73 -1.57 -15.40
N ASP A 128 10.97 -1.88 -15.76
CA ASP A 128 11.74 -2.98 -15.19
C ASP A 128 11.94 -2.82 -13.69
N VAL A 129 12.18 -1.60 -13.20
CA VAL A 129 12.34 -1.35 -11.77
C VAL A 129 10.99 -1.29 -11.05
N ASN A 130 10.04 -0.51 -11.55
CA ASN A 130 8.78 -0.23 -10.84
C ASN A 130 7.81 -1.42 -10.89
N PHE A 131 7.71 -2.08 -12.04
CA PHE A 131 6.78 -3.19 -12.24
C PHE A 131 7.50 -4.51 -12.01
N TRP A 132 8.43 -4.89 -12.91
CA TRP A 132 9.10 -6.19 -12.87
C TRP A 132 9.93 -6.39 -11.60
N GLY A 133 10.60 -5.35 -11.12
CA GLY A 133 11.36 -5.35 -9.86
C GLY A 133 10.50 -5.63 -8.63
N SER A 134 9.17 -5.55 -8.75
CA SER A 134 8.21 -5.97 -7.73
C SER A 134 7.61 -7.34 -8.03
N VAL A 135 7.31 -7.65 -9.30
CA VAL A 135 6.71 -8.92 -9.74
C VAL A 135 7.67 -10.09 -9.54
N TYR A 136 8.94 -9.97 -9.92
CA TYR A 136 9.92 -11.05 -9.79
C TYR A 136 10.12 -11.49 -8.32
N PRO A 137 10.42 -10.59 -7.36
CA PRO A 137 10.50 -10.99 -5.97
C PRO A 137 9.20 -11.59 -5.45
N THR A 138 8.04 -11.08 -5.89
CA THR A 138 6.74 -11.62 -5.50
C THR A 138 6.57 -13.06 -5.96
N TYR A 139 6.90 -13.37 -7.22
CA TYR A 139 6.82 -14.72 -7.79
C TYR A 139 7.61 -15.74 -6.95
N TYR A 140 8.88 -15.43 -6.66
CA TYR A 140 9.74 -16.33 -5.88
C TYR A 140 9.41 -16.35 -4.38
N ALA A 141 8.91 -15.24 -3.82
CA ALA A 141 8.50 -15.18 -2.42
C ALA A 141 7.16 -15.90 -2.16
N LEU A 142 6.30 -16.02 -3.17
CA LEU A 142 4.91 -16.45 -2.99
C LEU A 142 4.76 -17.81 -2.29
N PRO A 143 5.51 -18.88 -2.64
CA PRO A 143 5.42 -20.16 -1.93
C PRO A 143 5.77 -20.03 -0.43
N HIS A 144 6.78 -19.22 -0.11
CA HIS A 144 7.20 -18.98 1.27
C HIS A 144 6.18 -18.14 2.04
N LEU A 145 5.57 -17.15 1.39
CA LEU A 145 4.50 -16.35 1.98
C LEU A 145 3.24 -17.18 2.22
N LYS A 146 2.89 -18.10 1.30
CA LYS A 146 1.77 -19.04 1.51
C LYS A 146 2.05 -19.97 2.69
N ALA A 147 3.25 -20.55 2.76
CA ALA A 147 3.65 -21.44 3.85
C ALA A 147 3.61 -20.74 5.22
N SER A 148 3.98 -19.45 5.27
CA SER A 148 4.00 -18.67 6.51
C SER A 148 2.69 -17.93 6.83
N LYS A 149 1.67 -18.02 5.96
CA LYS A 149 0.48 -17.16 5.97
C LYS A 149 0.86 -15.68 6.10
N GLY A 150 1.88 -15.31 5.34
CA GLY A 150 2.60 -14.06 5.39
C GLY A 150 1.87 -12.90 4.73
N LYS A 151 2.61 -11.81 4.54
CA LYS A 151 2.11 -10.57 3.96
C LYS A 151 3.00 -10.05 2.85
N LEU A 152 2.36 -9.52 1.82
CA LEU A 152 2.99 -8.80 0.74
C LEU A 152 2.65 -7.32 0.89
N ILE A 153 3.66 -6.47 0.92
CA ILE A 153 3.53 -5.02 1.10
C ILE A 153 4.13 -4.35 -0.13
N VAL A 154 3.36 -3.51 -0.81
CA VAL A 154 3.76 -2.91 -2.08
C VAL A 154 3.74 -1.40 -1.96
N SER A 155 4.84 -0.74 -2.31
CA SER A 155 4.96 0.71 -2.35
C SER A 155 4.45 1.26 -3.69
N SER A 156 3.21 1.73 -3.70
CA SER A 156 2.58 2.40 -4.82
C SER A 156 2.55 3.93 -4.59
N SER A 157 1.89 4.66 -5.47
CA SER A 157 1.85 6.11 -5.45
C SER A 157 0.47 6.63 -5.82
N ILE A 158 0.12 7.85 -5.41
CA ILE A 158 -1.05 8.56 -5.94
C ILE A 158 -0.99 8.69 -7.47
N ALA A 159 0.21 8.73 -8.05
CA ALA A 159 0.49 8.69 -9.49
C ALA A 159 -0.14 7.47 -10.21
N ALA A 160 -0.46 6.40 -9.49
CA ALA A 160 -1.18 5.25 -10.05
C ALA A 160 -2.65 5.57 -10.43
N THR A 161 -3.21 6.65 -9.86
CA THR A 161 -4.65 6.99 -9.97
C THR A 161 -4.90 8.44 -10.36
N ALA A 162 -3.97 9.35 -10.07
CA ALA A 162 -4.08 10.76 -10.39
C ALA A 162 -3.15 11.08 -11.57
N PRO A 163 -3.70 11.47 -12.74
CA PRO A 163 -2.89 11.86 -13.89
C PRO A 163 -2.19 13.18 -13.58
N THR A 164 -0.89 13.10 -13.31
CA THR A 164 -0.06 14.28 -13.02
C THR A 164 0.81 14.57 -14.24
N SER A 165 0.83 15.83 -14.69
CA SER A 165 1.68 16.29 -15.79
C SER A 165 3.15 16.01 -15.53
N ARG A 166 3.94 15.80 -16.59
CA ARG A 166 5.38 15.47 -16.58
C ARG A 166 5.76 14.12 -15.95
N LEU A 167 4.78 13.31 -15.56
CA LEU A 167 4.99 11.98 -14.97
C LEU A 167 4.36 10.88 -15.84
N SER A 168 4.24 11.09 -17.16
CA SER A 168 3.46 10.25 -18.08
C SER A 168 3.76 8.75 -17.94
N LEU A 169 5.03 8.37 -18.09
CA LEU A 169 5.46 6.97 -18.02
C LEU A 169 5.54 6.47 -16.58
N TYR A 170 5.88 7.33 -15.62
CA TYR A 170 5.85 6.97 -14.21
C TYR A 170 4.44 6.61 -13.74
N ASN A 171 3.42 7.42 -14.09
CA ASN A 171 2.01 7.15 -13.81
C ASN A 171 1.59 5.80 -14.41
N ALA A 172 1.99 5.52 -15.66
CA ALA A 172 1.70 4.24 -16.32
C ALA A 172 2.31 3.05 -15.55
N THR A 173 3.59 3.12 -15.16
CA THR A 173 4.23 2.03 -14.38
C THR A 173 3.55 1.81 -13.02
N LYS A 174 3.14 2.88 -12.33
CA LYS A 174 2.48 2.78 -11.03
C LYS A 174 1.02 2.32 -11.14
N ALA A 175 0.32 2.66 -12.21
CA ALA A 175 -0.99 2.13 -12.52
C ALA A 175 -0.93 0.62 -12.81
N ALA A 176 0.03 0.19 -13.64
CA ALA A 176 0.27 -1.23 -13.90
C ALA A 176 0.59 -2.02 -12.62
N GLN A 177 1.49 -1.48 -11.79
CA GLN A 177 1.82 -2.06 -10.49
C GLN A 177 0.57 -2.19 -9.60
N LEU A 178 -0.21 -1.11 -9.46
CA LEU A 178 -1.42 -1.12 -8.64
C LEU A 178 -2.41 -2.20 -9.09
N ARG A 179 -2.72 -2.25 -10.40
CA ARG A 179 -3.67 -3.22 -10.94
C ARG A 179 -3.20 -4.66 -10.76
N PHE A 180 -1.92 -4.94 -11.00
CA PHE A 180 -1.38 -6.28 -10.79
C PHE A 180 -1.59 -6.79 -9.36
N TYR A 181 -1.30 -5.96 -8.35
CA TYR A 181 -1.47 -6.37 -6.95
C TYR A 181 -2.92 -6.39 -6.47
N GLU A 182 -3.81 -5.59 -7.06
CA GLU A 182 -5.26 -5.71 -6.82
C GLU A 182 -5.81 -7.04 -7.34
N THR A 183 -5.40 -7.45 -8.54
CA THR A 183 -5.75 -8.76 -9.10
C THR A 183 -5.16 -9.89 -8.25
N LEU A 184 -3.85 -9.85 -7.96
CA LEU A 184 -3.17 -10.88 -7.17
C LEU A 184 -3.78 -11.02 -5.77
N ARG A 185 -4.22 -9.92 -5.15
CA ARG A 185 -4.94 -9.96 -3.88
C ARG A 185 -6.24 -10.75 -3.97
N SER A 186 -6.98 -10.59 -5.06
CA SER A 186 -8.24 -11.30 -5.29
C SER A 186 -8.00 -12.80 -5.51
N GLU A 187 -6.91 -13.15 -6.20
CA GLU A 187 -6.49 -14.54 -6.41
C GLU A 187 -6.01 -15.23 -5.13
N LEU A 188 -5.24 -14.53 -4.28
CA LEU A 188 -4.65 -15.11 -3.06
C LEU A 188 -5.62 -15.15 -1.86
N GLY A 189 -6.69 -14.36 -1.91
CA GLY A 189 -7.73 -14.32 -0.88
C GLY A 189 -7.17 -14.11 0.54
N SER A 190 -7.36 -15.11 1.40
CA SER A 190 -6.91 -15.07 2.80
C SER A 190 -5.60 -15.83 3.07
N GLU A 191 -5.02 -16.48 2.05
CA GLU A 191 -3.77 -17.24 2.19
C GLU A 191 -2.58 -16.31 2.44
N VAL A 192 -2.53 -15.18 1.73
CA VAL A 192 -1.47 -14.17 1.84
C VAL A 192 -2.09 -12.78 1.89
N GLY A 193 -1.73 -11.99 2.91
CA GLY A 193 -2.25 -10.64 3.05
C GLY A 193 -1.53 -9.64 2.15
N VAL A 194 -2.19 -9.11 1.12
CA VAL A 194 -1.61 -8.08 0.23
C VAL A 194 -1.96 -6.67 0.70
N THR A 195 -0.97 -5.82 0.92
CA THR A 195 -1.10 -4.44 1.40
C THR A 195 -0.45 -3.45 0.44
N THR A 196 -1.25 -2.62 -0.23
CA THR A 196 -0.75 -1.55 -1.09
C THR A 196 -0.63 -0.24 -0.31
N LEU A 197 0.57 0.28 -0.23
CA LEU A 197 0.91 1.55 0.37
C LEU A 197 0.80 2.64 -0.71
N THR A 198 -0.23 3.47 -0.66
CA THR A 198 -0.40 4.60 -1.60
C THR A 198 0.18 5.86 -0.96
N ALA A 199 1.42 6.21 -1.32
CA ALA A 199 2.06 7.43 -0.83
C ALA A 199 1.86 8.61 -1.80
N GLY A 200 1.67 9.81 -1.23
CA GLY A 200 1.89 11.08 -1.91
C GLY A 200 3.38 11.45 -1.95
N PHE A 201 3.70 12.75 -1.95
CA PHE A 201 5.09 13.21 -1.93
C PHE A 201 5.71 13.01 -0.53
N VAL A 202 6.88 12.37 -0.49
CA VAL A 202 7.59 12.02 0.74
C VAL A 202 9.06 12.41 0.61
N GLU A 203 9.62 13.04 1.65
CA GLU A 203 11.02 13.45 1.71
C GLU A 203 11.94 12.24 1.50
N SER A 204 12.55 12.09 0.34
CA SER A 204 13.49 11.00 0.05
C SER A 204 14.55 11.47 -0.93
N GLU A 205 15.56 10.65 -1.19
CA GLU A 205 16.53 10.92 -2.26
C GLU A 205 15.85 11.17 -3.62
N MET A 206 14.62 10.65 -3.84
CA MET A 206 13.80 10.97 -5.01
C MET A 206 13.36 12.43 -5.01
N THR A 207 12.91 13.00 -3.88
CA THR A 207 12.57 14.43 -3.78
C THR A 207 13.81 15.34 -3.67
N LYS A 208 15.02 14.78 -3.58
CA LYS A 208 16.28 15.54 -3.68
C LYS A 208 16.84 15.58 -5.10
N GLY A 209 16.05 15.20 -6.11
CA GLY A 209 16.37 15.40 -7.52
C GLY A 209 16.98 14.19 -8.25
N LYS A 210 17.29 13.06 -7.59
CA LYS A 210 17.75 11.85 -8.30
C LYS A 210 16.62 11.23 -9.12
N ALA A 211 16.54 11.62 -10.38
CA ALA A 211 15.60 11.10 -11.36
C ALA A 211 16.36 10.45 -12.52
N ILE A 212 15.69 9.64 -13.31
CA ILE A 212 16.18 9.30 -14.65
C ILE A 212 16.01 10.56 -15.49
N GLN A 213 17.10 11.08 -16.04
CA GLN A 213 17.14 12.26 -16.91
C GLN A 213 16.72 11.90 -18.35
N ARG A 214 16.58 12.92 -19.21
CA ARG A 214 16.06 12.80 -20.58
C ARG A 214 16.84 11.81 -21.45
N ASP A 215 18.14 11.67 -21.19
CA ASP A 215 19.10 10.79 -21.85
C ASP A 215 19.12 9.34 -21.30
N GLY A 216 18.47 9.10 -20.16
CA GLY A 216 18.46 7.81 -19.48
C GLY A 216 19.55 7.63 -18.42
N GLU A 217 20.35 8.66 -18.15
CA GLU A 217 21.27 8.69 -17.01
C GLU A 217 20.53 9.04 -15.71
N VAL A 218 21.02 8.53 -14.58
CA VAL A 218 20.47 8.90 -13.26
C VAL A 218 21.26 10.07 -12.73
N ALA A 219 20.75 11.29 -12.90
CA ALA A 219 21.39 12.51 -12.40
C ALA A 219 20.41 13.38 -11.60
N VAL A 220 20.97 14.35 -10.87
CA VAL A 220 20.21 15.26 -10.01
C VAL A 220 19.87 16.51 -10.81
N ASP A 221 18.58 16.75 -11.06
CA ASP A 221 18.08 17.99 -11.66
C ASP A 221 17.42 18.84 -10.55
N GLU A 222 18.12 19.89 -10.12
CA GLU A 222 17.70 20.77 -9.01
C GLU A 222 16.72 21.87 -9.47
N GLU A 223 16.67 22.23 -10.75
CA GLU A 223 15.75 23.25 -11.28
C GLU A 223 14.33 22.68 -11.49
N ALA A 224 14.23 21.47 -12.05
CA ALA A 224 12.94 20.77 -12.15
C ALA A 224 12.36 20.43 -10.76
N ARG A 225 13.24 20.29 -9.75
CA ARG A 225 12.91 20.06 -8.35
C ARG A 225 12.21 21.28 -7.74
N ASP A 226 12.80 22.48 -7.84
CA ASP A 226 12.32 23.66 -7.11
C ASP A 226 11.01 24.21 -7.69
N VAL A 227 10.81 24.12 -9.00
CA VAL A 227 9.56 24.54 -9.66
C VAL A 227 8.37 23.67 -9.25
N GLN A 228 8.58 22.40 -8.90
CA GLN A 228 7.49 21.44 -8.72
C GLN A 228 7.32 20.95 -7.27
N ILE A 229 8.40 20.83 -6.48
CA ILE A 229 8.32 20.49 -5.04
C ILE A 229 7.81 21.68 -4.22
N GLY A 230 8.09 22.92 -4.64
CA GLY A 230 7.59 24.12 -3.96
C GLY A 230 6.06 24.21 -3.90
N VAL A 231 5.34 23.47 -4.74
CA VAL A 231 3.86 23.50 -4.85
C VAL A 231 3.18 22.40 -4.01
N PHE A 232 3.92 21.38 -3.55
CA PHE A 232 3.33 20.18 -2.94
C PHE A 232 3.75 19.96 -1.49
N PRO A 233 2.80 19.67 -0.57
CA PRO A 233 3.14 19.38 0.82
C PRO A 233 3.94 18.07 0.89
N VAL A 234 5.19 18.15 1.33
CA VAL A 234 6.06 16.97 1.50
C VAL A 234 5.92 16.47 2.94
N ALA A 235 5.65 15.18 3.11
CA ALA A 235 5.57 14.57 4.44
C ALA A 235 6.86 13.86 4.85
N ARG A 236 7.11 13.87 6.16
CA ARG A 236 8.21 13.12 6.78
C ARG A 236 7.99 11.61 6.65
N VAL A 237 8.99 10.91 6.10
CA VAL A 237 8.99 9.46 5.88
C VAL A 237 8.65 8.67 7.14
N GLN A 238 9.18 9.09 8.29
CA GLN A 238 9.00 8.44 9.59
C GLN A 238 7.52 8.30 9.97
N LYS A 239 6.73 9.38 9.81
CA LYS A 239 5.31 9.39 10.18
C LYS A 239 4.52 8.46 9.27
N LEU A 240 4.81 8.50 7.97
CA LEU A 240 4.19 7.63 6.97
C LEU A 240 4.47 6.15 7.25
N CYS A 241 5.74 5.78 7.46
CA CYS A 241 6.15 4.40 7.68
C CYS A 241 5.63 3.85 9.01
N LYS A 242 5.57 4.68 10.06
CA LYS A 242 4.94 4.31 11.33
C LYS A 242 3.45 4.03 11.16
N ALA A 243 2.74 4.85 10.38
CA ALA A 243 1.32 4.62 10.05
C ALA A 243 1.13 3.34 9.22
N ALA A 244 1.96 3.14 8.20
CA ALA A 244 1.97 1.95 7.36
C ALA A 244 2.19 0.67 8.19
N LEU A 245 3.23 0.63 9.03
CA LEU A 245 3.53 -0.53 9.87
C LEU A 245 2.42 -0.83 10.87
N ASN A 246 1.80 0.20 11.46
CA ASN A 246 0.65 0.02 12.34
C ASN A 246 -0.57 -0.55 11.59
N GLY A 247 -0.82 -0.10 10.35
CA GLY A 247 -1.87 -0.64 9.49
C GLY A 247 -1.62 -2.10 9.11
N ILE A 248 -0.39 -2.43 8.70
CA ILE A 248 0.04 -3.80 8.41
C ILE A 248 -0.23 -4.72 9.60
N ARG A 249 0.13 -4.28 10.82
CA ARG A 249 -0.08 -5.08 12.05
C ARG A 249 -1.55 -5.29 12.39
N ARG A 250 -2.43 -4.33 12.09
CA ARG A 250 -3.88 -4.44 12.32
C ARG A 250 -4.61 -5.24 11.23
N GLY A 251 -3.91 -5.60 10.16
CA GLY A 251 -4.52 -6.17 8.97
C GLY A 251 -5.51 -5.20 8.32
N ASP A 252 -5.18 -3.90 8.34
CA ASP A 252 -6.02 -2.88 7.74
C ASP A 252 -6.10 -3.09 6.23
N CYS A 253 -7.32 -2.99 5.69
CA CYS A 253 -7.52 -3.10 4.26
C CYS A 253 -6.96 -1.84 3.57
N PRO A 254 -6.11 -1.95 2.54
CA PRO A 254 -5.50 -0.80 1.89
C PRO A 254 -6.39 -0.17 0.81
N THR A 255 -7.42 -0.88 0.34
CA THR A 255 -8.19 -0.49 -0.85
C THR A 255 -9.25 0.58 -0.57
N ARG A 256 -9.42 1.49 -1.53
CA ARG A 256 -10.47 2.52 -1.58
C ARG A 256 -11.89 1.95 -1.68
N TYR A 257 -12.01 0.68 -2.07
CA TYR A 257 -13.26 -0.01 -2.41
C TYR A 257 -13.85 -0.90 -1.30
N THR A 258 -13.21 -0.93 -0.13
CA THR A 258 -13.71 -1.69 1.02
C THR A 258 -14.25 -0.74 2.08
N THR A 259 -15.46 -1.02 2.58
CA THR A 259 -16.06 -0.30 3.70
C THR A 259 -15.06 -0.24 4.88
N PRO A 260 -14.74 0.96 5.40
CA PRO A 260 -13.74 1.11 6.46
C PRO A 260 -14.18 0.40 7.74
N LYS A 261 -13.20 -0.09 8.53
CA LYS A 261 -13.44 -0.49 9.92
C LYS A 261 -13.85 0.76 10.71
N LYS A 262 -15.05 0.71 11.30
CA LYS A 262 -15.77 1.81 11.98
C LYS A 262 -14.82 2.80 12.67
N GLY A 263 -14.92 4.09 12.30
CA GLY A 263 -14.23 5.22 12.94
C GLY A 263 -12.79 5.50 12.52
N SER A 264 -12.18 4.70 11.63
CA SER A 264 -10.82 4.98 11.13
C SER A 264 -10.78 4.97 9.59
N PRO A 265 -10.14 5.97 8.94
CA PRO A 265 -10.06 5.99 7.49
C PRO A 265 -9.29 4.76 6.95
N PRO A 266 -9.56 4.30 5.73
CA PRO A 266 -8.75 3.28 5.05
C PRO A 266 -7.24 3.61 5.12
N LEU A 267 -6.38 2.59 5.11
CA LEU A 267 -4.93 2.83 5.23
C LEU A 267 -4.41 3.78 4.15
N SER A 268 -4.86 3.60 2.90
CA SER A 268 -4.56 4.50 1.79
C SER A 268 -4.98 5.95 2.08
N GLN A 269 -6.15 6.17 2.66
CA GLN A 269 -6.62 7.52 3.02
C GLN A 269 -5.78 8.13 4.14
N ARG A 270 -5.45 7.37 5.19
CA ARG A 270 -4.55 7.84 6.26
C ARG A 270 -3.15 8.19 5.73
N MET A 271 -2.64 7.41 4.77
CA MET A 271 -1.37 7.70 4.11
C MET A 271 -1.46 8.99 3.28
N LEU A 272 -2.54 9.17 2.51
CA LEU A 272 -2.78 10.38 1.73
C LEU A 272 -2.90 11.62 2.62
N ASP A 273 -3.68 11.54 3.70
CA ASP A 273 -3.83 12.60 4.70
C ASP A 273 -2.49 12.97 5.33
N THR A 274 -1.66 11.97 5.64
CA THR A 274 -0.30 12.18 6.16
C THR A 274 0.58 12.92 5.16
N THR A 275 0.39 12.66 3.86
CA THR A 275 1.13 13.30 2.74
C THR A 275 0.51 14.58 2.21
N GLY A 276 -0.58 15.09 2.82
CA GLY A 276 -1.28 16.28 2.31
C GLY A 276 -1.93 16.10 0.92
N ALA A 277 -1.92 14.89 0.38
CA ALA A 277 -2.32 14.58 -0.99
C ALA A 277 -3.85 14.58 -1.22
N LYS A 278 -4.63 14.93 -0.19
CA LYS A 278 -6.10 15.10 -0.27
C LYS A 278 -6.53 16.23 -1.21
N ARG A 279 -5.67 17.23 -1.42
CA ARG A 279 -5.94 18.41 -2.29
C ARG A 279 -5.97 18.08 -3.78
N PHE A 280 -5.42 16.94 -4.20
CA PHE A 280 -5.27 16.54 -5.62
C PHE A 280 -6.54 15.97 -6.26
N TYR A 281 -7.60 15.71 -5.48
CA TYR A 281 -8.88 15.28 -6.05
C TYR A 281 -9.73 16.50 -6.44
N PRO A 282 -10.40 16.47 -7.62
CA PRO A 282 -11.32 17.52 -8.04
C PRO A 282 -12.45 17.69 -7.01
N PRO A 283 -13.03 18.90 -6.86
CA PRO A 283 -14.05 19.19 -5.85
C PRO A 283 -15.22 18.19 -5.83
N SER A 284 -15.62 17.66 -6.99
CA SER A 284 -16.66 16.65 -7.15
C SER A 284 -16.37 15.32 -6.45
N LEU A 285 -15.09 14.92 -6.32
CA LEU A 285 -14.65 13.73 -5.59
C LEU A 285 -14.44 13.98 -4.08
N ARG A 286 -14.46 15.25 -3.64
CA ARG A 286 -14.38 15.63 -2.21
C ARG A 286 -15.71 15.47 -1.49
N HIS A 287 -16.83 15.56 -2.21
CA HIS A 287 -18.21 15.50 -1.70
C HIS A 287 -18.98 14.24 -2.13
N HIS A 288 -18.30 13.23 -2.68
CA HIS A 288 -18.94 12.01 -3.15
C HIS A 288 -19.66 11.29 -2.00
N PRO A 289 -20.92 10.81 -2.15
CA PRO A 289 -21.74 10.23 -1.07
C PRO A 289 -21.16 8.98 -0.38
N GLY A 290 -20.05 8.43 -0.92
CA GLY A 290 -19.25 7.37 -0.29
C GLY A 290 -18.16 7.88 0.68
N ILE A 291 -17.99 9.19 0.80
CA ILE A 291 -17.06 9.88 1.71
C ILE A 291 -17.91 10.83 2.57
N LYS A 292 -18.49 10.33 3.66
CA LYS A 292 -19.09 11.20 4.68
C LYS A 292 -17.99 11.77 5.57
N MET A 293 -17.87 13.09 5.57
CA MET A 293 -17.04 13.85 6.51
C MET A 293 -18.01 14.54 7.47
N GLU A 294 -18.09 14.05 8.70
CA GLU A 294 -18.64 14.86 9.80
C GLU A 294 -17.54 15.83 10.23
N THR A 295 -17.76 17.11 9.98
CA THR A 295 -17.05 18.20 10.65
C THR A 295 -17.87 18.56 11.88
N THR A 296 -17.46 18.05 13.05
CA THR A 296 -17.82 18.68 14.32
C THR A 296 -17.10 20.01 14.41
N GLY A 297 -17.87 21.03 14.81
CA GLY A 297 -17.64 22.45 14.58
C GLY A 297 -16.38 23.07 15.17
N ASP A 298 -16.14 24.30 14.72
CA ASP A 298 -15.52 25.35 15.54
C ASP A 298 -16.46 26.56 15.48
N HIS A 299 -16.90 26.96 16.67
CA HIS A 299 -17.40 28.29 16.99
C HIS A 299 -16.20 29.25 17.08
N GLU A 300 -16.38 30.48 16.60
CA GLU A 300 -15.84 31.77 17.12
C GLU A 300 -16.41 32.85 16.16
N GLU A 301 -17.37 33.71 16.57
CA GLU A 301 -17.16 35.00 17.26
C GLU A 301 -15.89 35.70 16.75
N ASP A 302 -15.86 36.92 16.19
CA ASP A 302 -16.72 38.07 16.44
C ASP A 302 -16.42 39.25 15.49
N ALA A 303 -17.30 40.26 15.55
CA ALA A 303 -17.05 41.71 15.34
C ALA A 303 -17.21 42.39 13.95
N ALA A 304 -18.40 43.00 13.79
CA ALA A 304 -18.64 44.45 13.73
C ALA A 304 -18.48 45.27 12.41
N SER A 305 -19.59 45.96 12.09
CA SER A 305 -19.73 47.35 11.60
C SER A 305 -19.14 47.75 10.23
N ASN A 306 -20.00 48.00 9.24
CA ASN A 306 -20.40 49.35 8.79
C ASN A 306 -21.02 49.33 7.38
N VAL A 307 -22.18 50.00 7.28
CA VAL A 307 -23.02 50.35 6.11
C VAL A 307 -23.90 49.24 5.53
#